data_AF-X6K1Q9-F1
#
_entry.id   AF-X6K1Q9-F1
#
_cell.length_a   1.000
_cell.length_b   1.000
_cell.length_c   1.000
_cell.angle_alpha   90.00
_cell.angle_beta   90.00
_cell.angle_gamma   90.00
#
_symmetry.space_group_name_H-M   'P 1'
#
loop_
_entity.id
_entity.type
_entity.pdbx_description
1 polymer ?
#
loop_
_entity_poly.entity_id
_entity_poly.type
_entity_poly.pdbx_seq_one_letter_code
_entity_poly.pdbx_strand_id
1 'polypeptide(L)'
;MTATENLLTIKHLAKKLARARRIKHISALELTAHQLGYPHWNALTADYKKGWRPSSTQITALLDLVDAENPLRAKEPASAGWDAFSHVPGIALRASRSQSRSAADPFSVDPILGELDGHPFRLNVILDDVVMEGRGWQIVVPEAPSASPEIRVTDRRIKLNPVADQGFQDKAVRAAQIRAQQVRARISSDWPRRSTVADADGRTQHPLFGGIADRWFCLHCDQVSSGRQMAQNLWHCPACGSAPIDIHISKWW
;
A
#
# COMPACT_ATOMS: atom_id res chain seq x y z
N MET A 1 -4.81 -13.95 -21.29
CA MET A 1 -3.98 -14.38 -20.15
C MET A 1 -2.93 -15.34 -20.66
N THR A 2 -1.67 -14.92 -20.71
CA THR A 2 -0.57 -15.77 -21.17
C THR A 2 -0.14 -16.74 -20.07
N ALA A 3 0.45 -17.89 -20.42
CA ALA A 3 0.83 -18.92 -19.46
C ALA A 3 1.59 -18.34 -18.25
N THR A 4 2.61 -17.52 -18.52
CA THR A 4 3.53 -16.92 -17.55
C THR A 4 2.84 -16.06 -16.48
N GLU A 5 1.69 -15.45 -16.80
CA GLU A 5 0.94 -14.59 -15.88
C GLU A 5 0.36 -15.39 -14.70
N ASN A 6 -0.03 -16.66 -14.91
CA ASN A 6 -0.72 -17.45 -13.90
C ASN A 6 0.21 -17.95 -12.79
N LEU A 7 1.43 -18.41 -13.13
CA LEU A 7 2.39 -18.87 -12.11
C LEU A 7 2.96 -17.70 -11.30
N LEU A 8 3.16 -16.53 -11.94
CA LEU A 8 3.55 -15.31 -11.26
C LEU A 8 2.47 -14.86 -10.27
N THR A 9 1.19 -14.95 -10.66
CA THR A 9 0.05 -14.67 -9.79
C THR A 9 0.06 -15.57 -8.55
N ILE A 10 0.22 -16.89 -8.72
CA ILE A 10 0.28 -17.83 -7.58
C ILE A 10 1.46 -17.51 -6.65
N LYS A 11 2.65 -17.24 -7.19
CA LYS A 11 3.82 -16.83 -6.37
C LYS A 11 3.55 -15.53 -5.61
N HIS A 12 2.88 -14.58 -6.25
CA HIS A 12 2.55 -13.32 -5.63
C HIS A 12 1.55 -13.50 -4.47
N LEU A 13 0.54 -14.37 -4.64
CA LEU A 13 -0.40 -14.75 -3.57
C LEU A 13 0.32 -15.47 -2.43
N ALA A 14 1.22 -16.42 -2.73
CA ALA A 14 2.03 -17.09 -1.71
C ALA A 14 2.90 -16.10 -0.93
N LYS A 15 3.49 -15.10 -1.59
CA LYS A 15 4.24 -14.03 -0.93
C LYS A 15 3.35 -13.18 -0.02
N LYS A 16 2.14 -12.86 -0.44
CA LYS A 16 1.14 -12.14 0.37
C LYS A 16 0.73 -12.99 1.60
N LEU A 17 0.48 -14.28 1.41
CA LEU A 17 0.19 -15.23 2.50
C LEU A 17 1.36 -15.35 3.49
N ALA A 18 2.59 -15.41 2.99
CA ALA A 18 3.79 -15.48 3.82
C ALA A 18 3.89 -14.29 4.77
N ARG A 19 3.58 -13.09 4.25
CA ARG A 19 3.58 -11.84 5.02
C ARG A 19 2.45 -11.84 6.04
N ALA A 20 1.22 -12.15 5.61
CA ALA A 20 0.05 -12.21 6.48
C ALA A 20 0.25 -13.16 7.68
N ARG A 21 0.83 -14.34 7.43
CA ARG A 21 1.10 -15.36 8.46
C ARG A 21 2.45 -15.23 9.17
N ARG A 22 3.30 -14.26 8.80
CA ARG A 22 4.68 -14.12 9.30
C ARG A 22 5.53 -15.39 9.20
N ILE A 23 5.36 -16.14 8.11
CA ILE A 23 6.11 -17.37 7.82
C ILE A 23 7.12 -17.14 6.70
N LYS A 24 8.11 -18.04 6.58
CA LYS A 24 9.04 -18.01 5.45
C LYS A 24 8.26 -18.17 4.14
N HIS A 25 8.68 -17.46 3.09
CA HIS A 25 8.04 -17.52 1.78
C HIS A 25 7.96 -18.95 1.23
N ILE A 26 8.97 -19.79 1.48
CA ILE A 26 8.97 -21.21 1.12
C ILE A 26 7.79 -21.94 1.79
N SER A 27 7.56 -21.73 3.08
CA SER A 27 6.43 -22.33 3.80
C SER A 27 5.08 -21.89 3.23
N ALA A 28 4.96 -20.64 2.78
CA ALA A 28 3.74 -20.17 2.13
C ALA A 28 3.53 -20.74 0.73
N LEU A 29 4.62 -20.97 -0.03
CA LEU A 29 4.56 -21.67 -1.31
C LEU A 29 4.09 -23.11 -1.14
N GLU A 30 4.54 -23.79 -0.08
CA GLU A 30 4.06 -25.13 0.26
C GLU A 30 2.57 -25.12 0.56
N LEU A 31 2.09 -24.22 1.43
CA LEU A 31 0.66 -24.09 1.75
C LEU A 31 -0.20 -23.79 0.52
N THR A 32 0.31 -22.92 -0.37
CA THR A 32 -0.36 -22.58 -1.63
C THR A 32 -0.46 -23.80 -2.56
N ALA A 33 0.58 -24.61 -2.63
CA ALA A 33 0.57 -25.85 -3.41
C ALA A 33 -0.44 -26.85 -2.85
N HIS A 34 -0.47 -27.04 -1.53
CA HIS A 34 -1.45 -27.92 -0.86
C HIS A 34 -2.89 -27.48 -1.13
N GLN A 35 -3.16 -26.18 -1.07
CA GLN A 35 -4.48 -25.62 -1.37
C GLN A 35 -4.91 -25.88 -2.83
N LEU A 36 -3.95 -25.99 -3.75
CA LEU A 36 -4.17 -26.32 -5.15
C LEU A 36 -4.19 -27.83 -5.43
N GLY A 37 -4.11 -28.68 -4.40
CA GLY A 37 -4.13 -30.13 -4.50
C GLY A 37 -2.77 -30.78 -4.78
N TYR A 38 -1.67 -30.03 -4.62
CA TYR A 38 -0.30 -30.53 -4.83
C TYR A 38 0.42 -30.81 -3.51
N PRO A 39 1.23 -31.87 -3.42
CA PRO A 39 1.93 -32.24 -2.18
C PRO A 39 3.04 -31.27 -1.79
N HIS A 40 3.60 -30.53 -2.76
CA HIS A 40 4.59 -29.50 -2.50
C HIS A 40 4.76 -28.56 -3.70
N TRP A 41 5.38 -27.40 -3.49
CA TRP A 41 5.56 -26.37 -4.52
C TRP A 41 6.24 -26.90 -5.80
N ASN A 42 7.26 -27.74 -5.65
CA ASN A 42 7.98 -28.29 -6.81
C ASN A 42 7.09 -29.16 -7.72
N ALA A 43 6.13 -29.91 -7.15
CA ALA A 43 5.21 -30.75 -7.94
C ALA A 43 4.27 -29.88 -8.78
N LEU A 44 3.74 -28.80 -8.19
CA LEU A 44 2.95 -27.80 -8.89
C LEU A 44 3.75 -27.18 -10.05
N THR A 45 5.00 -26.76 -9.82
CA THR A 45 5.80 -26.16 -10.89
C THR A 45 6.16 -27.15 -12.00
N ALA A 46 6.34 -28.43 -11.68
CA ALA A 46 6.59 -29.49 -12.66
C ALA A 46 5.38 -29.71 -13.56
N ASP A 47 4.18 -29.80 -13.00
CA ASP A 47 2.96 -29.96 -13.79
C ASP A 47 2.58 -28.69 -14.55
N TYR A 48 2.87 -27.52 -13.99
CA TYR A 48 2.76 -26.27 -14.73
C TYR A 48 3.64 -26.26 -16.00
N LYS A 49 4.88 -26.80 -15.92
CA LYS A 49 5.75 -26.98 -17.10
C LYS A 49 5.15 -27.98 -18.11
N LYS A 50 4.38 -28.97 -17.64
CA LYS A 50 3.63 -29.92 -18.50
C LYS A 50 2.32 -29.36 -19.06
N GLY A 51 2.00 -28.09 -18.80
CA GLY A 51 0.83 -27.42 -19.37
C GLY A 51 -0.34 -27.26 -18.41
N TRP A 52 -0.25 -27.73 -17.16
CA TRP A 52 -1.29 -27.47 -16.16
C TRP A 52 -1.46 -25.97 -15.92
N ARG A 53 -2.70 -25.51 -15.79
CA ARG A 53 -3.03 -24.13 -15.45
C ARG A 53 -4.09 -24.12 -14.35
N PRO A 54 -4.00 -23.16 -13.40
CA PRO A 54 -5.02 -23.03 -12.37
C PRO A 54 -6.37 -22.63 -12.99
N SER A 55 -7.46 -23.18 -12.46
CA SER A 55 -8.81 -22.73 -12.80
C SER A 55 -9.13 -21.39 -12.13
N SER A 56 -10.15 -20.68 -12.63
CA SER A 56 -10.63 -19.44 -12.00
C SER A 56 -11.05 -19.66 -10.54
N THR A 57 -11.70 -20.78 -10.25
CA THR A 57 -12.10 -21.19 -8.90
C THR A 57 -10.90 -21.40 -7.98
N GLN A 58 -9.82 -22.01 -8.50
CA GLN A 58 -8.59 -22.21 -7.74
C GLN A 58 -7.87 -20.89 -7.40
N ILE A 59 -7.86 -19.94 -8.33
CA ILE A 59 -7.33 -18.59 -8.06
C ILE A 59 -8.19 -17.86 -7.03
N THR A 60 -9.52 -17.96 -7.14
CA THR A 60 -10.46 -17.36 -6.19
C THR A 60 -10.26 -17.94 -4.78
N ALA A 61 -10.15 -19.26 -4.65
CA ALA A 61 -9.91 -19.91 -3.36
C ALA A 61 -8.57 -19.49 -2.71
N LEU A 62 -7.54 -19.21 -3.51
CA LEU A 62 -6.28 -18.67 -3.00
C LEU A 62 -6.38 -17.21 -2.56
N LEU A 63 -7.17 -16.40 -3.27
CA LEU A 63 -7.49 -15.04 -2.86
C LEU A 63 -8.26 -15.06 -1.54
N ASP A 64 -9.31 -15.87 -1.43
CA ASP A 64 -10.09 -16.06 -0.22
C ASP A 64 -9.22 -16.52 0.96
N LEU A 65 -8.25 -17.42 0.73
CA LEU A 65 -7.30 -17.84 1.75
C LEU A 65 -6.42 -16.67 2.23
N VAL A 66 -5.90 -15.86 1.31
CA VAL A 66 -5.08 -14.70 1.67
C VAL A 66 -5.92 -13.64 2.39
N ASP A 67 -7.16 -13.44 1.97
CA ASP A 67 -8.06 -12.42 2.50
C ASP A 67 -8.67 -12.85 3.84
N ALA A 68 -8.87 -14.15 4.09
CA ALA A 68 -9.25 -14.68 5.40
C ALA A 68 -8.15 -14.46 6.46
N GLU A 69 -6.88 -14.58 6.05
CA GLU A 69 -5.72 -14.32 6.90
C GLU A 69 -5.44 -12.81 7.07
N ASN A 70 -6.07 -11.99 6.23
CA ASN A 70 -5.95 -10.53 6.26
C ASN A 70 -7.32 -9.86 6.01
N PRO A 71 -8.25 -9.93 6.98
CA PRO A 71 -9.63 -9.46 6.79
C PRO A 71 -9.76 -7.93 6.61
N LEU A 72 -8.67 -7.18 6.81
CA LEU A 72 -8.60 -5.75 6.46
C LEU A 72 -8.40 -5.53 4.95
N ARG A 73 -7.97 -6.55 4.21
CA ARG A 73 -7.82 -6.55 2.76
C ARG A 73 -9.09 -6.98 2.02
N ALA A 74 -9.90 -7.84 2.65
CA ALA A 74 -11.24 -8.26 2.19
C ALA A 74 -12.27 -7.11 2.22
N LYS A 75 -12.09 -6.15 3.12
CA LYS A 75 -12.77 -4.86 3.02
C LYS A 75 -12.01 -4.05 1.99
N GLU A 76 -12.43 -4.11 0.72
CA GLU A 76 -12.17 -2.98 -0.16
C GLU A 76 -12.56 -1.72 0.62
N PRO A 77 -11.62 -0.83 0.96
CA PRO A 77 -12.05 0.49 1.39
C PRO A 77 -12.82 1.01 0.19
N ALA A 78 -14.11 1.25 0.32
CA ALA A 78 -14.93 1.91 -0.70
C ALA A 78 -14.30 3.27 -1.14
N SER A 79 -13.30 3.76 -0.38
CA SER A 79 -12.46 4.93 -0.63
C SER A 79 -11.11 4.67 -1.31
N ALA A 80 -10.75 3.43 -1.66
CA ALA A 80 -9.41 3.07 -2.18
C ALA A 80 -9.43 2.39 -3.56
N GLY A 81 -10.60 2.19 -4.17
CA GLY A 81 -10.70 1.80 -5.58
C GLY A 81 -10.32 2.94 -6.53
N TRP A 82 -10.21 2.64 -7.82
CA TRP A 82 -9.99 3.66 -8.86
C TRP A 82 -11.12 4.71 -8.90
N ASP A 83 -12.32 4.33 -8.46
CA ASP A 83 -13.49 5.22 -8.33
C ASP A 83 -13.25 6.38 -7.34
N ALA A 84 -12.32 6.25 -6.40
CA ALA A 84 -11.99 7.36 -5.50
C ALA A 84 -11.51 8.61 -6.28
N PHE A 85 -10.82 8.41 -7.41
CA PHE A 85 -10.36 9.50 -8.27
C PHE A 85 -11.50 10.19 -9.02
N SER A 86 -12.66 9.57 -9.24
CA SER A 86 -13.78 10.22 -9.93
C SER A 86 -14.33 11.44 -9.16
N HIS A 87 -14.01 11.53 -7.88
CA HIS A 87 -14.36 12.66 -7.01
C HIS A 87 -13.41 13.86 -7.15
N VAL A 88 -12.35 13.76 -7.96
CA VAL A 88 -11.43 14.88 -8.24
C VAL A 88 -11.86 15.58 -9.52
N PRO A 89 -12.38 16.82 -9.46
CA PRO A 89 -12.83 17.52 -10.66
C PRO A 89 -11.68 17.75 -11.65
N GLY A 90 -11.93 17.51 -12.93
CA GLY A 90 -10.96 17.74 -14.00
C GLY A 90 -9.87 16.67 -14.14
N ILE A 91 -9.93 15.57 -13.36
CA ILE A 91 -9.00 14.45 -13.51
C ILE A 91 -9.47 13.49 -14.61
N ALA A 92 -8.53 13.04 -15.44
CA ALA A 92 -8.73 11.98 -16.40
C ALA A 92 -7.57 10.99 -16.31
N LEU A 93 -7.85 9.76 -15.88
CA LEU A 93 -6.84 8.72 -15.75
C LEU A 93 -6.61 8.02 -17.09
N ARG A 94 -5.35 7.78 -17.44
CA ARG A 94 -4.94 7.04 -18.63
C ARG A 94 -4.46 5.66 -18.18
N ALA A 95 -5.16 4.61 -18.62
CA ALA A 95 -4.72 3.24 -18.36
C ALA A 95 -3.32 3.03 -18.97
N SER A 96 -2.37 2.54 -18.15
CA SER A 96 -1.11 2.02 -18.70
C SER A 96 -1.44 0.88 -19.66
N ARG A 97 -0.72 0.76 -20.80
CA ARG A 97 -0.94 -0.29 -21.81
C ARG A 97 -0.87 -1.72 -21.23
N SER A 98 -0.33 -1.90 -20.02
CA SER A 98 -0.27 -3.19 -19.29
C SER A 98 -1.46 -3.46 -18.36
N GLN A 99 -2.33 -2.49 -18.09
CA GLN A 99 -3.45 -2.62 -17.15
C GLN A 99 -4.78 -2.75 -17.92
N SER A 100 -5.26 -3.97 -18.09
CA SER A 100 -6.64 -4.19 -18.54
C SER A 100 -7.61 -3.60 -17.53
N ARG A 101 -8.61 -2.85 -18.01
CA ARG A 101 -9.61 -2.11 -17.22
C ARG A 101 -10.38 -2.90 -16.15
N SER A 102 -10.24 -4.23 -16.04
CA SER A 102 -11.04 -5.05 -15.12
C SER A 102 -10.33 -5.54 -13.86
N ALA A 103 -9.03 -5.27 -13.65
CA ALA A 103 -8.33 -5.62 -12.40
C ALA A 103 -6.97 -4.90 -12.29
N ALA A 104 -6.96 -3.56 -12.31
CA ALA A 104 -5.75 -2.83 -11.95
C ALA A 104 -5.60 -2.92 -10.43
N ASP A 105 -4.63 -3.72 -9.94
CA ASP A 105 -4.30 -3.82 -8.51
C ASP A 105 -4.12 -2.40 -7.95
N PRO A 106 -5.00 -1.91 -7.06
CA PRO A 106 -4.87 -0.59 -6.46
C PRO A 106 -3.60 -0.47 -5.62
N PHE A 107 -2.90 -1.57 -5.38
CA PHE A 107 -1.61 -1.64 -4.70
C PHE A 107 -0.42 -1.86 -5.63
N SER A 108 -0.61 -1.86 -6.96
CA SER A 108 0.48 -1.96 -7.93
C SER A 108 1.50 -0.86 -7.70
N VAL A 109 2.78 -1.15 -7.89
CA VAL A 109 3.86 -0.14 -7.88
C VAL A 109 3.97 0.59 -9.22
N ASP A 110 3.18 0.20 -10.21
CA ASP A 110 3.17 0.84 -11.52
C ASP A 110 2.70 2.31 -11.41
N PRO A 111 3.26 3.20 -12.24
CA PRO A 111 2.82 4.58 -12.28
C PRO A 111 1.39 4.68 -12.78
N ILE A 112 0.59 5.54 -12.15
CA ILE A 112 -0.68 6.00 -12.70
C ILE A 112 -0.38 7.20 -13.59
N LEU A 113 -0.83 7.14 -14.83
CA LEU A 113 -0.73 8.25 -15.77
C LEU A 113 -2.09 8.92 -15.89
N GLY A 114 -2.11 10.22 -16.12
CA GLY A 114 -3.35 10.94 -16.26
C GLY A 114 -3.16 12.38 -16.71
N GLU A 115 -4.25 13.11 -16.62
CA GLU A 115 -4.34 14.53 -16.90
C GLU A 115 -5.22 15.18 -15.83
N LEU A 116 -4.84 16.37 -15.39
CA LEU A 116 -5.61 17.18 -14.44
C LEU A 116 -5.76 18.58 -15.01
N ASP A 117 -6.98 19.02 -15.25
CA ASP A 117 -7.29 20.33 -15.86
C ASP A 117 -6.47 20.62 -17.14
N GLY A 118 -6.26 19.62 -18.00
CA GLY A 118 -5.46 19.77 -19.22
C GLY A 118 -3.95 19.54 -19.04
N HIS A 119 -3.47 19.34 -17.82
CA HIS A 119 -2.05 19.13 -17.52
C HIS A 119 -1.73 17.64 -17.31
N PRO A 120 -0.90 17.03 -18.16
CA PRO A 120 -0.48 15.65 -17.97
C PRO A 120 0.29 15.48 -16.66
N PHE A 121 0.02 14.38 -15.97
CA PHE A 121 0.75 13.99 -14.78
C PHE A 121 1.11 12.51 -14.78
N ARG A 122 2.09 12.18 -13.95
CA ARG A 122 2.46 10.83 -13.54
C ARG A 122 2.41 10.78 -12.03
N LEU A 123 1.90 9.67 -11.50
CA LEU A 123 1.73 9.46 -10.07
C LEU A 123 2.41 8.14 -9.71
N ASN A 124 3.48 8.25 -8.92
CA ASN A 124 4.42 7.19 -8.55
C ASN A 124 4.35 6.91 -7.05
N VAL A 125 4.86 5.74 -6.65
CA VAL A 125 5.15 5.42 -5.25
C VAL A 125 6.65 5.18 -5.13
N ILE A 126 7.34 5.96 -4.30
CA ILE A 126 8.79 5.88 -4.08
C ILE A 126 9.01 5.76 -2.58
N LEU A 127 9.57 4.63 -2.13
CA LEU A 127 9.75 4.34 -0.70
C LEU A 127 8.46 4.63 0.11
N ASP A 128 7.32 4.22 -0.45
CA ASP A 128 5.98 4.41 0.13
C ASP A 128 5.45 5.84 0.23
N ASP A 129 6.26 6.85 -0.12
CA ASP A 129 5.80 8.19 -0.44
C ASP A 129 5.11 8.21 -1.81
N VAL A 130 4.05 9.00 -1.92
CA VAL A 130 3.40 9.24 -3.21
C VAL A 130 3.96 10.50 -3.84
N VAL A 131 4.43 10.36 -5.08
CA VAL A 131 4.95 11.48 -5.87
C VAL A 131 4.07 11.67 -7.09
N MET A 132 3.35 12.78 -7.14
CA MET A 132 2.63 13.23 -8.34
C MET A 132 3.45 14.32 -9.02
N GLU A 133 3.80 14.10 -10.28
CA GLU A 133 4.66 15.01 -11.04
C GLU A 133 4.07 15.31 -12.40
N GLY A 134 4.30 16.53 -12.86
CA GLY A 134 3.96 16.97 -14.20
C GLY A 134 5.05 17.91 -14.72
N ARG A 135 4.76 18.58 -15.84
CA ARG A 135 5.75 19.44 -16.47
C ARG A 135 6.08 20.65 -15.58
N GLY A 136 7.25 20.63 -14.95
CA GLY A 136 7.78 21.72 -14.13
C GLY A 136 7.28 21.75 -12.68
N TRP A 137 6.54 20.75 -12.23
CA TRP A 137 6.02 20.69 -10.88
C TRP A 137 6.00 19.28 -10.30
N GLN A 138 6.01 19.19 -8.98
CA GLN A 138 5.95 17.96 -8.23
C GLN A 138 5.20 18.19 -6.91
N ILE A 139 4.42 17.19 -6.51
CA ILE A 139 3.76 17.10 -5.21
C ILE A 139 4.20 15.78 -4.57
N VAL A 140 4.66 15.84 -3.33
CA VAL A 140 5.03 14.67 -2.53
C VAL A 140 4.05 14.57 -1.36
N VAL A 141 3.39 13.43 -1.23
CA VAL A 141 2.59 13.09 -0.05
C VAL A 141 3.35 12.01 0.72
N PRO A 142 3.92 12.34 1.90
CA PRO A 142 4.73 11.38 2.64
C PRO A 142 3.94 10.18 3.14
N GLU A 143 4.62 9.07 3.44
CA GLU A 143 4.04 7.85 4.01
C GLU A 143 3.24 8.17 5.28
N ALA A 144 3.85 8.93 6.20
CA ALA A 144 3.28 9.31 7.49
C ALA A 144 1.97 10.12 7.32
N PRO A 145 0.83 9.65 7.86
CA PRO A 145 -0.44 10.34 7.78
C PRO A 145 -0.45 11.77 8.34
N SER A 146 0.36 12.05 9.37
CA SER A 146 0.47 13.37 9.99
C SER A 146 1.36 14.34 9.23
N ALA A 147 2.16 13.88 8.27
CA ALA A 147 3.04 14.73 7.50
C ALA A 147 2.25 15.50 6.42
N SER A 148 2.57 16.79 6.27
CA SER A 148 1.92 17.63 5.27
C SER A 148 2.48 17.34 3.87
N PRO A 149 1.64 17.40 2.82
CA PRO A 149 2.12 17.34 1.45
C PRO A 149 3.10 18.47 1.14
N GLU A 150 4.11 18.17 0.33
CA GLU A 150 5.07 19.15 -0.16
C GLU A 150 4.81 19.46 -1.64
N ILE A 151 4.75 20.74 -1.99
CA ILE A 151 4.54 21.20 -3.36
C ILE A 151 5.81 21.91 -3.83
N ARG A 152 6.32 21.53 -5.00
CA ARG A 152 7.59 22.01 -5.53
C ARG A 152 7.46 22.41 -7.00
N VAL A 153 8.08 23.54 -7.35
CA VAL A 153 8.35 23.92 -8.75
C VAL A 153 9.69 23.31 -9.14
N THR A 154 9.67 22.35 -10.08
CA THR A 154 10.86 21.62 -10.53
C THR A 154 11.55 22.26 -11.72
N ASP A 155 10.83 23.08 -12.50
CA ASP A 155 11.40 23.89 -13.57
C ASP A 155 10.89 25.33 -13.50
N ARG A 156 11.75 26.24 -13.02
CA ARG A 156 11.45 27.68 -12.88
C ARG A 156 11.42 28.42 -14.22
N ARG A 157 11.83 27.79 -15.34
CA ARG A 157 11.75 28.39 -16.68
C ARG A 157 10.32 28.42 -17.21
N ILE A 158 9.45 27.58 -16.64
CA ILE A 158 8.02 27.53 -16.97
C ILE A 158 7.31 28.65 -16.21
N LYS A 159 7.01 29.75 -16.91
CA LYS A 159 6.38 30.94 -16.34
C LYS A 159 4.93 30.72 -15.90
N LEU A 160 4.20 29.85 -16.62
CA LEU A 160 2.81 29.49 -16.35
C LEU A 160 2.75 28.07 -15.81
N ASN A 161 3.23 27.91 -14.57
CA ASN A 161 3.22 26.62 -13.90
C ASN A 161 1.84 26.40 -13.25
N PRO A 162 1.15 25.27 -13.50
CA PRO A 162 -0.17 25.04 -12.93
C PRO A 162 -0.19 25.02 -11.40
N VAL A 163 0.91 24.64 -10.73
CA VAL A 163 0.96 24.71 -9.26
C VAL A 163 1.03 26.13 -8.70
N ALA A 164 1.10 27.18 -9.54
CA ALA A 164 0.89 28.55 -9.08
C ALA A 164 -0.60 28.84 -8.77
N ASP A 165 -1.52 28.05 -9.33
CA ASP A 165 -2.96 28.16 -9.06
C ASP A 165 -3.35 27.29 -7.85
N GLN A 166 -4.04 27.88 -6.86
CA GLN A 166 -4.45 27.17 -5.66
C GLN A 166 -5.49 26.09 -5.95
N GLY A 167 -6.41 26.34 -6.89
CA GLY A 167 -7.44 25.36 -7.27
C GLY A 167 -6.83 24.10 -7.88
N PHE A 168 -5.79 24.27 -8.71
CA PHE A 168 -4.99 23.17 -9.23
C PHE A 168 -4.24 22.43 -8.12
N GLN A 169 -3.59 23.15 -7.19
CA GLN A 169 -2.89 22.55 -6.05
C GLN A 169 -3.83 21.66 -5.24
N ASP A 170 -5.01 22.15 -4.87
CA ASP A 170 -5.96 21.41 -4.04
C ASP A 170 -6.41 20.11 -4.71
N LYS A 171 -6.71 20.16 -6.01
CA LYS A 171 -7.08 18.97 -6.80
C LYS A 171 -5.92 17.98 -6.92
N ALA A 172 -4.71 18.47 -7.19
CA ALA A 172 -3.53 17.64 -7.36
C ALA A 172 -3.11 16.97 -6.03
N VAL A 173 -3.13 17.72 -4.93
CA VAL A 173 -2.94 17.17 -3.57
C VAL A 173 -4.02 16.13 -3.27
N ARG A 174 -5.29 16.39 -3.59
CA ARG A 174 -6.36 15.42 -3.37
C ARG A 174 -6.14 14.12 -4.14
N ALA A 175 -5.73 14.20 -5.41
CA ALA A 175 -5.41 13.03 -6.22
C ALA A 175 -4.22 12.23 -5.63
N ALA A 176 -3.15 12.92 -5.22
CA ALA A 176 -2.00 12.28 -4.57
C ALA A 176 -2.38 11.65 -3.21
N GLN A 177 -3.25 12.30 -2.43
CA GLN A 177 -3.76 11.77 -1.17
C GLN A 177 -4.61 10.51 -1.34
N ILE A 178 -5.45 10.43 -2.39
CA ILE A 178 -6.20 9.21 -2.70
C ILE A 178 -5.24 8.05 -2.91
N ARG A 179 -4.16 8.26 -3.68
CA ARG A 179 -3.13 7.24 -3.82
C ARG A 179 -2.43 6.94 -2.50
N ALA A 180 -2.08 7.95 -1.71
CA ALA A 180 -1.41 7.73 -0.44
C ALA A 180 -2.28 6.86 0.48
N GLN A 181 -3.60 7.06 0.49
CA GLN A 181 -4.53 6.19 1.22
C GLN A 181 -4.47 4.74 0.73
N GLN A 182 -4.36 4.50 -0.58
CA GLN A 182 -4.17 3.15 -1.13
C GLN A 182 -2.86 2.52 -0.64
N VAL A 183 -1.75 3.26 -0.69
CA VAL A 183 -0.43 2.79 -0.22
C VAL A 183 -0.46 2.49 1.29
N ARG A 184 -1.03 3.37 2.09
CA ARG A 184 -1.17 3.22 3.55
C ARG A 184 -2.08 2.06 3.92
N ALA A 185 -3.16 1.84 3.16
CA ALA A 185 -4.03 0.68 3.34
C ALA A 185 -3.28 -0.62 3.05
N ARG A 186 -2.44 -0.66 2.01
CA ARG A 186 -1.55 -1.79 1.72
C ARG A 186 -0.61 -2.08 2.88
N ILE A 187 0.09 -1.06 3.38
CA ILE A 187 1.02 -1.18 4.51
C ILE A 187 0.30 -1.71 5.74
N SER A 188 -0.84 -1.10 6.08
CA SER A 188 -1.67 -1.51 7.23
C SER A 188 -2.17 -2.93 7.11
N SER A 189 -2.47 -3.40 5.90
CA SER A 189 -2.91 -4.77 5.66
C SER A 189 -1.81 -5.79 5.98
N ASP A 190 -0.53 -5.43 5.86
CA ASP A 190 0.58 -6.32 6.20
C ASP A 190 0.80 -6.43 7.73
N TRP A 191 0.05 -5.66 8.54
CA TRP A 191 0.22 -5.59 10.00
C TRP A 191 -0.86 -6.35 10.78
N PRO A 192 -0.55 -6.83 12.00
CA PRO A 192 -1.56 -7.37 12.90
C PRO A 192 -2.69 -6.38 13.16
N ARG A 193 -3.90 -6.91 13.39
CA ARG A 193 -5.08 -6.09 13.70
C ARG A 193 -4.84 -5.13 14.89
N ARG A 194 -4.12 -5.59 15.92
CA ARG A 194 -3.76 -4.78 17.10
C ARG A 194 -2.73 -3.70 16.82
N SER A 195 -2.06 -3.72 15.67
CA SER A 195 -1.18 -2.64 15.21
C SER A 195 -1.95 -1.51 14.54
N THR A 196 -3.12 -1.80 13.97
CA THR A 196 -3.92 -0.82 13.22
C THR A 196 -5.07 -0.24 14.03
N VAL A 197 -5.51 -0.90 15.11
CA VAL A 197 -6.51 -0.39 16.05
C VAL A 197 -6.15 -0.82 17.47
N ALA A 198 -6.22 0.14 18.39
CA ALA A 198 -6.07 -0.09 19.83
C ALA A 198 -7.24 -0.89 20.41
N ASP A 199 -6.96 -1.72 21.41
CA ASP A 199 -8.01 -2.41 22.16
C ASP A 199 -8.76 -1.48 23.13
N ALA A 200 -9.68 -2.04 23.92
CA ALA A 200 -10.48 -1.29 24.87
C ALA A 200 -9.64 -0.54 25.93
N ASP A 201 -8.45 -1.07 26.25
CA ASP A 201 -7.51 -0.48 27.20
C ASP A 201 -6.54 0.50 26.53
N GLY A 202 -6.72 0.76 25.23
CA GLY A 202 -5.82 1.61 24.44
C GLY A 202 -4.51 0.95 24.05
N ARG A 203 -4.33 -0.35 24.30
CA ARG A 203 -3.11 -1.07 23.93
C ARG A 203 -3.08 -1.38 22.45
N THR A 204 -1.89 -1.24 21.87
CA THR A 204 -1.59 -1.66 20.50
C THR A 204 -0.41 -2.61 20.49
N GLN A 205 -0.23 -3.31 19.38
CA GLN A 205 0.92 -4.17 19.12
C GLN A 205 1.87 -3.52 18.12
N HIS A 206 3.17 -3.45 18.41
CA HIS A 206 4.16 -2.94 17.47
C HIS A 206 4.19 -3.76 16.18
N PRO A 207 4.07 -3.15 14.98
CA PRO A 207 3.99 -3.89 13.73
C PRO A 207 5.26 -4.67 13.43
N LEU A 208 6.43 -4.08 13.71
CA LEU A 208 7.74 -4.70 13.48
C LEU A 208 8.18 -5.66 14.60
N PHE A 209 8.11 -5.22 15.86
CA PHE A 209 8.71 -5.96 17.00
C PHE A 209 7.70 -6.78 17.83
N GLY A 210 6.40 -6.58 17.63
CA GLY A 210 5.36 -7.39 18.27
C GLY A 210 5.06 -7.10 19.75
N GLY A 211 5.81 -6.20 20.41
CA GLY A 211 5.51 -5.76 21.78
C GLY A 211 4.12 -5.13 21.91
N ILE A 212 3.49 -5.22 23.09
CA ILE A 212 2.14 -4.71 23.35
C ILE A 212 2.17 -3.69 24.47
N ALA A 213 1.68 -2.48 24.22
CA ALA A 213 1.58 -1.41 25.22
C ALA A 213 0.53 -0.37 24.85
N ASP A 214 0.10 0.39 25.86
CA ASP A 214 -0.77 1.56 25.74
C ASP A 214 0.01 2.85 25.46
N ARG A 215 1.33 2.83 25.70
CA ARG A 215 2.26 3.95 25.50
C ARG A 215 3.48 3.54 24.70
N TRP A 216 3.93 4.46 23.87
CA TRP A 216 5.04 4.27 22.95
C TRP A 216 5.98 5.47 22.99
N PHE A 217 7.27 5.20 22.95
CA PHE A 217 8.34 6.17 23.15
C PHE A 217 9.13 6.34 21.86
N CYS A 218 9.27 7.57 21.41
CA CYS A 218 10.11 7.90 20.25
C CYS A 218 11.57 8.05 20.69
N LEU A 219 12.47 7.31 20.04
CA LEU A 219 13.92 7.39 20.24
C LEU A 219 14.51 8.79 19.96
N HIS A 220 13.91 9.54 19.02
CA HIS A 220 14.49 10.79 18.52
C HIS A 220 14.12 12.02 19.33
N CYS A 221 12.88 12.09 19.82
CA CYS A 221 12.35 13.31 20.45
C CYS A 221 11.77 13.07 21.85
N ASP A 222 11.95 11.86 22.39
CA ASP A 222 11.48 11.48 23.73
C ASP A 222 9.96 11.55 23.96
N GLN A 223 9.20 11.90 22.92
CA GLN A 223 7.75 12.02 22.95
C GLN A 223 7.11 10.68 23.28
N VAL A 224 6.14 10.73 24.19
CA VAL A 224 5.26 9.61 24.49
C VAL A 224 3.97 9.77 23.70
N SER A 225 3.56 8.71 23.01
CA SER A 225 2.32 8.66 22.25
C SER A 225 1.47 7.49 22.70
N SER A 226 0.15 7.65 22.64
CA SER A 226 -0.77 6.55 22.94
C SER A 226 -0.80 5.53 21.80
N GLY A 227 -1.22 4.29 22.09
CA GLY A 227 -1.43 3.28 21.06
C GLY A 227 -2.35 3.74 19.93
N ARG A 228 -3.39 4.53 20.26
CA ARG A 228 -4.30 5.13 19.25
C ARG A 228 -3.57 6.08 18.31
N GLN A 229 -2.73 6.98 18.84
CA GLN A 229 -1.94 7.90 18.03
C GLN A 229 -0.97 7.15 17.10
N MET A 230 -0.32 6.10 17.61
CA MET A 230 0.56 5.25 16.79
C MET A 230 -0.19 4.56 15.66
N ALA A 231 -1.30 3.90 15.98
CA ALA A 231 -2.11 3.19 15.00
C ALA A 231 -2.66 4.11 13.90
N GLN A 232 -3.10 5.33 14.26
CA GLN A 232 -3.61 6.33 13.32
C GLN A 232 -2.53 6.92 12.41
N ASN A 233 -1.28 6.96 12.88
CA ASN A 233 -0.18 7.60 12.17
C ASN A 233 0.81 6.60 11.54
N LEU A 234 0.36 5.38 11.23
CA LEU A 234 1.22 4.31 10.71
C LEU A 234 2.51 4.12 11.52
N TRP A 235 2.42 4.24 12.84
CA TRP A 235 3.56 4.10 13.74
C TRP A 235 4.71 5.09 13.49
N HIS A 236 4.46 6.20 12.79
CA HIS A 236 5.35 7.34 12.81
C HIS A 236 5.14 8.18 14.07
N CYS A 237 6.21 8.75 14.61
CA CYS A 237 6.09 9.70 15.72
C CYS A 237 5.25 10.93 15.29
N PRO A 238 4.15 11.26 15.99
CA PRO A 238 3.33 12.42 15.66
C PRO A 238 4.04 13.76 15.83
N ALA A 239 5.11 13.81 16.62
CA ALA A 239 5.86 15.03 16.91
C ALA A 239 6.99 15.28 15.89
N CYS A 240 7.84 14.28 15.62
CA CYS A 240 9.01 14.46 14.74
C CYS A 240 8.96 13.65 13.44
N GLY A 241 7.95 12.80 13.23
CA GLY A 241 7.81 11.99 12.02
C GLY A 241 8.72 10.76 11.93
N SER A 242 9.49 10.43 12.99
CA SER A 242 10.38 9.26 12.98
C SER A 242 9.65 7.98 12.60
N ALA A 243 10.34 7.09 11.89
CA ALA A 243 9.76 5.87 11.35
C ALA A 243 9.41 4.84 12.44
N PRO A 244 8.58 3.82 12.13
CA PRO A 244 8.18 2.79 13.09
C PRO A 244 9.33 2.04 13.75
N ILE A 245 10.51 1.97 13.11
CA ILE A 245 11.68 1.30 13.68
C ILE A 245 12.21 2.00 14.95
N ASP A 246 11.91 3.29 15.12
CA ASP A 246 12.38 4.15 16.21
C ASP A 246 11.35 4.33 17.33
N ILE A 247 10.28 3.53 17.30
CA ILE A 247 9.21 3.56 18.29
C ILE A 247 9.33 2.35 19.21
N HIS A 248 9.43 2.61 20.51
CA HIS A 248 9.74 1.57 21.50
C HIS A 248 8.71 1.52 22.62
N ILE A 249 8.62 0.35 23.26
CA ILE A 249 7.73 0.10 24.41
C ILE A 249 8.22 0.76 25.71
N SER A 250 9.50 1.12 25.78
CA SER A 250 10.14 1.78 26.91
C SER A 250 11.35 2.58 26.43
N LYS A 251 11.81 3.53 27.25
CA LYS A 251 13.08 4.23 27.04
C LYS A 251 14.23 3.38 27.55
N TRP A 252 15.19 3.08 26.68
CA TRP A 252 16.38 2.28 27.00
C TRP A 252 17.69 2.98 26.59
N TRP A 253 17.57 4.15 25.95
CA TRP A 253 18.68 5.02 25.55
C TRP A 253 19.06 6.01 26.64
#